data_AF-A0A4D8XKT5-F1
#
_entry.id   AF-A0A4D8XKT5-F1
#
_cell.length_a   1.000
_cell.length_b   1.000
_cell.length_c   1.000
_cell.angle_alpha   90.00
_cell.angle_beta   90.00
_cell.angle_gamma   90.00
#
_symmetry.space_group_name_H-M   'P 1'
#
loop_
_entity.id
_entity.type
_entity.pdbx_description
1 polymer ?
#
loop_
_entity_poly.entity_id
_entity_poly.type
_entity_poly.pdbx_seq_one_letter_code
_entity_poly.pdbx_strand_id
1 'polypeptide(L)' 'MNRLIILVIAAVFLSLASAEEDAGMAKRGGIPCLCDSDGPSVHGNTLTGIIWLTGCPSGWHNCKAHGPTIGWCCKQ' A
#
# COMPACT_ATOMS: atom_id res chain seq x y z
N MET A 1 -13.70 11.41 -40.83
CA MET A 1 -13.63 12.16 -39.56
C MET A 1 -14.14 11.23 -38.48
N ASN A 2 -13.28 10.60 -37.68
CA ASN A 2 -13.28 10.89 -36.23
C ASN A 2 -12.13 10.17 -35.51
N ARG A 3 -11.08 9.75 -36.23
CA ARG A 3 -9.91 9.08 -35.62
C ARG A 3 -9.27 9.90 -34.50
N LEU A 4 -9.23 11.22 -34.64
CA LEU A 4 -8.79 12.13 -33.58
C LEU A 4 -9.71 12.10 -32.36
N ILE A 5 -11.03 12.02 -32.57
CA ILE A 5 -12.01 11.95 -31.49
C ILE A 5 -11.86 10.62 -30.72
N ILE A 6 -11.66 9.51 -31.42
CA ILE A 6 -11.45 8.18 -30.79
C ILE A 6 -10.18 8.18 -29.94
N LEU A 7 -9.09 8.78 -30.43
CA LEU A 7 -7.81 8.86 -29.70
C LEU A 7 -7.91 9.72 -28.43
N VAL A 8 -8.61 10.85 -28.50
CA VAL A 8 -8.83 11.72 -27.34
C VAL A 8 -9.65 11.00 -26.27
N ILE A 9 -10.72 10.31 -26.68
CA ILE A 9 -11.58 9.55 -25.76
C ILE A 9 -10.78 8.42 -25.09
N ALA A 10 -9.99 7.66 -25.85
CA ALA A 10 -9.16 6.59 -25.29
C ALA A 10 -8.12 7.12 -24.27
N ALA A 11 -7.46 8.23 -24.57
CA ALA A 11 -6.47 8.83 -23.67
C ALA A 11 -7.10 9.33 -22.35
N VAL A 12 -8.32 9.88 -22.41
CA VAL A 12 -9.06 10.30 -21.22
C VAL A 12 -9.43 9.09 -20.36
N PHE A 13 -9.95 8.02 -20.95
CA PHE A 13 -10.29 6.80 -20.21
C PHE A 13 -9.07 6.11 -19.58
N LEU A 14 -7.93 6.06 -20.28
CA LEU A 14 -6.66 5.57 -19.74
C LEU A 14 -6.16 6.42 -18.56
N SER A 15 -6.33 7.74 -18.64
CA SER A 15 -5.94 8.66 -17.56
C SER A 15 -6.84 8.50 -16.32
N LEU A 16 -8.13 8.22 -16.51
CA LEU A 16 -9.07 7.92 -15.42
C LEU A 16 -8.74 6.59 -14.74
N ALA A 17 -8.45 5.53 -15.51
CA ALA A 17 -8.10 4.22 -14.95
C ALA A 17 -6.83 4.23 -14.09
N SER A 18 -5.80 5.00 -14.50
CA SER A 18 -4.56 5.14 -13.74
C SER A 18 -4.71 5.87 -12.40
N ALA A 19 -5.80 6.61 -12.17
CA ALA A 19 -6.00 7.33 -10.92
C ALA A 19 -6.53 6.44 -9.77
N GLU A 20 -6.96 5.22 -10.08
CA GLU A 20 -7.67 4.36 -9.12
C GLU A 20 -6.83 3.18 -8.61
N GLU A 21 -5.75 2.81 -9.31
CA GLU A 21 -4.87 1.70 -8.91
C GLU A 21 -3.88 2.06 -7.78
N ASP A 22 -3.56 3.34 -7.58
CA ASP A 22 -2.65 3.78 -6.50
C ASP A 22 -3.35 4.16 -5.19
N ALA A 23 -4.67 4.41 -5.23
CA ALA A 23 -5.46 4.83 -4.07
C ALA A 23 -6.33 3.70 -3.48
N GLY A 24 -6.65 2.67 -4.27
CA GLY A 24 -7.51 1.56 -3.86
C GLY A 24 -6.84 0.58 -2.90
N MET A 25 -5.52 0.40 -3.00
CA MET A 25 -4.79 -0.51 -2.11
C MET A 25 -4.48 0.12 -0.74
N ALA A 26 -4.32 1.45 -0.68
CA ALA A 26 -4.04 2.19 0.55
C ALA A 26 -5.22 2.26 1.53
N LYS A 27 -6.45 1.96 1.09
CA LYS A 27 -7.67 2.02 1.93
C LYS A 27 -8.23 0.67 2.37
N ARG A 28 -7.70 -0.46 1.90
CA ARG A 28 -7.95 -1.75 2.56
C ARG A 28 -6.99 -1.84 3.74
N GLY A 29 -7.39 -1.22 4.85
CA GLY A 29 -6.63 -1.17 6.10
C GLY A 29 -5.97 -2.51 6.39
N GLY A 30 -4.65 -2.55 6.20
CA GLY A 30 -3.89 -3.74 6.50
C GLY A 30 -3.96 -4.02 7.99
N ILE A 31 -3.80 -5.29 8.34
CA ILE A 31 -3.77 -5.73 9.72
C ILE A 31 -2.64 -4.97 10.42
N PRO A 32 -2.89 -4.28 11.54
CA PRO A 32 -1.83 -3.58 12.26
C PRO A 32 -0.81 -4.59 12.76
N CYS A 33 0.47 -4.26 12.61
CA CYS A 33 1.58 -5.13 12.97
C CYS A 33 2.61 -4.39 13.79
N LEU A 34 3.30 -5.16 14.63
CA LEU A 34 4.37 -4.67 15.49
C LEU A 34 5.65 -4.50 14.68
N CYS A 35 6.18 -3.28 14.65
CA CYS A 35 7.49 -2.96 14.11
C CYS A 35 8.58 -3.21 15.16
N ASP A 36 9.83 -3.41 14.72
CA ASP A 36 10.96 -3.60 15.65
C ASP A 36 11.21 -2.36 16.52
N SER A 37 10.88 -1.17 15.98
CA SER A 37 10.96 0.11 16.70
C SER A 37 9.93 0.27 17.81
N ASP A 38 8.87 -0.54 17.82
CA ASP A 38 7.79 -0.43 18.81
C ASP A 38 8.26 -0.96 20.18
N GLY A 39 9.42 -1.61 20.25
CA GLY A 39 10.00 -2.08 21.50
C GLY A 39 9.40 -3.40 21.98
N PRO A 40 9.63 -3.79 23.24
CA PRO A 40 9.27 -5.12 23.72
C PRO A 40 7.74 -5.34 23.71
N SER A 41 7.32 -6.55 23.36
CA SER A 41 5.91 -7.00 23.31
C SER A 41 5.30 -7.19 24.71
N VAL A 42 5.46 -6.21 25.60
CA VAL A 42 4.70 -6.13 26.85
C VAL A 42 3.34 -5.50 26.57
N HIS A 43 2.35 -5.84 27.39
CA HIS A 43 0.96 -5.42 27.22
C HIS A 43 0.86 -3.90 26.98
N GLY A 44 0.20 -3.46 25.90
CA GLY A 44 0.02 -2.04 25.56
C GLY A 44 0.96 -1.47 24.49
N ASN A 45 1.71 -2.30 23.77
CA ASN A 45 2.57 -1.80 22.70
C ASN A 45 1.78 -1.20 21.53
N THR A 46 2.28 -0.10 20.96
CA THR A 46 1.71 0.58 19.80
C THR A 46 2.02 -0.19 18.54
N LEU A 47 1.00 -0.71 17.86
CA LEU A 47 1.15 -1.34 16.54
C LEU A 47 1.28 -0.25 15.47
N THR A 48 2.50 0.20 15.18
CA THR A 48 2.70 1.35 14.27
C THR A 48 2.80 0.96 12.79
N GLY A 49 2.91 -0.32 12.48
CA GLY A 49 2.99 -0.85 11.13
C GLY A 49 1.67 -1.40 10.61
N ILE A 50 1.61 -1.62 9.29
CA ILE A 50 0.49 -2.19 8.56
C ILE A 50 0.99 -3.34 7.67
N ILE A 51 0.31 -4.49 7.68
CA ILE A 51 0.67 -5.63 6.82
C ILE A 51 0.28 -5.37 5.36
N TRP A 52 1.23 -5.59 4.46
CA TRP A 52 1.08 -5.59 3.01
C TRP A 52 1.46 -6.94 2.40
N LEU A 53 0.60 -7.52 1.57
CA LEU A 53 0.82 -8.87 1.05
C LEU A 53 1.95 -8.96 0.01
N THR A 54 2.16 -7.90 -0.77
CA THR A 54 3.01 -7.91 -1.97
C THR A 54 4.27 -7.06 -1.84
N GLY A 55 4.62 -6.61 -0.64
CA GLY A 55 5.72 -5.69 -0.38
C GLY A 55 5.24 -4.31 0.07
N CYS A 56 6.16 -3.48 0.56
CA CYS A 56 5.82 -2.14 1.01
C CYS A 56 5.58 -1.20 -0.18
N PRO A 57 4.47 -0.44 -0.17
CA PRO A 57 4.19 0.54 -1.22
C PRO A 57 5.20 1.70 -1.19
N SER A 58 5.22 2.49 -2.25
CA SER A 58 6.08 3.68 -2.34
C SER A 58 5.83 4.63 -1.16
N GLY A 59 6.91 5.13 -0.55
CA GLY A 59 6.86 5.98 0.64
C GLY A 59 6.66 5.21 1.95
N TRP A 60 6.61 3.87 1.92
CA TRP A 60 6.63 3.02 3.10
C TRP A 60 7.89 2.15 3.09
N HIS A 61 8.37 1.79 4.27
CA HIS A 61 9.52 0.93 4.47
C HIS A 61 9.16 -0.29 5.32
N ASN A 62 9.85 -1.41 5.10
CA ASN A 62 9.70 -2.56 5.97
C ASN A 62 10.24 -2.20 7.35
N CYS A 63 9.40 -2.33 8.38
CA CYS A 63 9.73 -1.96 9.76
C CYS A 63 10.02 -3.18 10.65
N LYS A 64 10.07 -4.38 10.09
CA LYS A 64 10.26 -5.64 10.82
C LYS A 64 11.25 -6.56 10.09
N ALA A 65 12.37 -6.89 10.75
CA ALA A 65 13.41 -7.74 10.20
C ALA A 65 12.96 -9.22 10.05
N HIS A 66 12.06 -9.68 10.92
CA HIS A 66 11.58 -11.06 10.94
C HIS A 66 10.05 -11.15 11.07
N GLY A 67 9.44 -11.91 10.16
CA GLY A 67 7.99 -12.04 10.04
C GLY A 67 7.31 -10.78 9.46
N PRO A 68 5.96 -10.75 9.38
CA PRO A 68 5.03 -11.86 9.64
C PRO A 68 5.21 -13.01 8.64
N THR A 69 4.69 -14.20 8.95
CA THR A 69 4.75 -15.38 8.07
C THR A 69 4.08 -15.12 6.70
N ILE A 70 3.20 -14.13 6.64
CA ILE A 70 2.45 -13.74 5.43
C ILE A 70 2.56 -12.23 5.27
N GLY A 71 3.16 -11.78 4.16
CA GLY A 71 3.29 -10.38 3.82
C GLY A 71 4.45 -9.66 4.53
N TRP A 72 4.44 -8.34 4.41
CA TRP A 72 5.48 -7.40 4.83
C TRP A 72 4.86 -6.40 5.80
N CYS A 73 5.45 -6.24 6.99
CA CYS A 73 5.00 -5.20 7.93
C CYS A 73 5.66 -3.87 7.54
N CYS A 74 4.86 -2.92 7.09
CA CYS A 74 5.35 -1.66 6.54
C CYS A 74 4.91 -0.48 7.38
N LYS A 75 5.76 0.55 7.43
CA LYS A 75 5.52 1.84 8.09
C LYS A 75 5.93 2.98 7.18
N GLN A 76 5.29 4.15 7.29
CA GLN A 76 5.74 5.37 6.62
C GLN A 76 7.00 5.92 7.28
#